data_AF-A0A1X0SA75-F1
#
_entry.id   AF-A0A1X0SA75-F1
#
_cell.length_a   1.000
_cell.length_b   1.000
_cell.length_c   1.000
_cell.angle_alpha   90.00
_cell.angle_beta   90.00
_cell.angle_gamma   90.00
#
_symmetry.space_group_name_H-M   'P 1'
#
loop_
_entity.id
_entity.type
_entity.pdbx_description
1 polymer ?
#
loop_
_entity_poly.entity_id
_entity_poly.type
_entity_poly.pdbx_seq_one_letter_code
_entity_poly.pdbx_strand_id
1 'polypeptide(L)'
;MSKSERSRCIRWRLGWLPGGKPRPCPRQSTQLLSKNHAISCLDMHQRLFMPDIIRNPLSFLLNMLPLRPSVPSNLAFTWSQRWPIICSLLHELDQLHHNKLISTKYPHGQKLLVWLNQFI
;
A
#
# COMPACT_ATOMS: atom_id res chain seq x y z
N MET A 1 -10.95 -6.09 -4.93
CA MET A 1 -9.47 -6.15 -4.98
C MET A 1 -9.01 -7.33 -5.84
N SER A 2 -7.90 -7.21 -6.59
CA SER A 2 -7.30 -8.32 -7.35
C SER A 2 -6.54 -9.31 -6.45
N LYS A 3 -6.20 -10.50 -6.96
CA LYS A 3 -5.42 -11.51 -6.19
C LYS A 3 -4.03 -10.99 -5.79
N SER A 4 -3.35 -10.27 -6.68
CA SER A 4 -2.01 -9.72 -6.43
C SER A 4 -2.03 -8.58 -5.40
N GLU A 5 -2.97 -7.65 -5.51
CA GLU A 5 -3.16 -6.58 -4.51
C GLU A 5 -3.48 -7.16 -3.13
N ARG A 6 -4.36 -8.17 -3.07
CA ARG A 6 -4.70 -8.87 -1.83
C ARG A 6 -3.45 -9.50 -1.22
N SER A 7 -2.65 -10.19 -2.03
CA SER A 7 -1.39 -10.81 -1.59
C SER A 7 -0.42 -9.78 -1.01
N ARG A 8 -0.26 -8.62 -1.66
CA ARG A 8 0.57 -7.52 -1.14
C ARG A 8 0.07 -6.98 0.20
N CYS A 9 -1.24 -6.74 0.34
CA CYS A 9 -1.82 -6.25 1.59
C CYS A 9 -1.60 -7.25 2.73
N ILE A 10 -1.81 -8.54 2.48
CA ILE A 10 -1.61 -9.60 3.48
C ILE A 10 -0.14 -9.69 3.88
N ARG A 11 0.79 -9.73 2.92
CA ARG A 11 2.23 -9.76 3.20
C ARG A 11 2.65 -8.59 4.09
N TRP A 12 2.21 -7.37 3.74
CA TRP A 12 2.47 -6.19 4.58
C TRP A 12 1.93 -6.35 6.00
N ARG A 13 0.68 -6.77 6.17
CA ARG A 13 0.06 -6.96 7.50
C ARG A 13 0.83 -7.97 8.34
N LEU A 14 1.28 -9.08 7.75
CA LEU A 14 2.04 -10.13 8.45
C LEU A 14 3.49 -9.75 8.77
N GLY A 15 3.95 -8.56 8.39
CA GLY A 15 5.37 -8.20 8.55
C GLY A 15 6.28 -8.82 7.49
N TRP A 16 5.70 -9.48 6.50
CA TRP A 16 6.45 -10.14 5.45
C TRP A 16 6.81 -9.13 4.38
N LEU A 17 8.10 -8.79 4.33
CA LEU A 17 8.66 -8.16 3.16
C LEU A 17 8.63 -9.17 2.00
N PRO A 18 8.56 -8.69 0.75
CA PRO A 18 8.66 -9.60 -0.39
C PRO A 18 9.95 -10.44 -0.23
N GLY A 19 9.91 -11.73 -0.56
CA GLY A 19 11.09 -12.62 -0.46
C GLY A 19 11.58 -13.04 0.93
N GLY A 20 11.00 -12.55 2.04
CA GLY A 20 11.22 -13.08 3.40
C GLY A 20 12.60 -12.79 4.04
N LYS A 21 13.57 -12.25 3.29
CA LYS A 21 14.88 -11.81 3.78
C LYS A 21 15.07 -10.33 3.46
N PRO A 22 15.50 -9.49 4.42
CA PRO A 22 15.84 -8.10 4.13
C PRO A 22 16.92 -8.04 3.04
N ARG A 23 16.69 -7.23 2.02
CA ARG A 23 17.66 -6.94 0.95
C ARG A 23 18.14 -5.50 1.06
N PRO A 24 19.35 -5.18 0.59
CA PRO A 24 19.77 -3.80 0.44
C PRO A 24 18.75 -3.01 -0.40
N CYS A 25 18.43 -1.81 0.02
CA CYS A 25 17.52 -0.96 -0.72
C CYS A 25 18.22 -0.44 -1.99
N PRO A 26 17.63 -0.59 -3.19
CA PRO A 26 18.24 -0.04 -4.40
C PRO A 26 18.40 1.48 -4.40
N ARG A 27 17.53 2.20 -3.65
CA ARG A 27 17.59 3.67 -3.52
C ARG A 27 18.65 4.12 -2.51
N GLN A 28 19.04 3.24 -1.57
CA GLN A 28 20.03 3.52 -0.52
C GLN A 28 20.77 2.21 -0.19
N SER A 29 21.85 1.95 -0.92
CA SER A 29 22.55 0.65 -0.90
C SER A 29 23.08 0.23 0.47
N THR A 30 23.27 1.17 1.39
CA THR A 30 23.78 0.93 2.76
C THR A 30 22.71 0.48 3.76
N GLN A 31 21.42 0.61 3.43
CA GLN A 31 20.33 0.24 4.33
C GLN A 31 19.57 -0.99 3.84
N LEU A 32 19.26 -1.90 4.77
CA LEU A 32 18.36 -3.01 4.51
C LEU A 32 16.92 -2.51 4.42
N LEU A 33 16.19 -2.99 3.41
CA LEU A 33 14.76 -2.72 3.21
C LEU A 33 13.96 -3.35 4.35
N SER A 34 13.80 -2.62 5.45
CA SER A 34 12.91 -2.94 6.56
C SER A 34 11.55 -2.25 6.38
N LYS A 35 10.55 -2.55 7.23
CA LYS A 35 9.28 -1.81 7.23
C LYS A 35 9.48 -0.31 7.49
N ASN A 36 10.31 0.05 8.47
CA ASN A 36 10.57 1.44 8.82
C ASN A 36 11.31 2.16 7.69
N HIS A 37 12.31 1.48 7.10
CA HIS A 37 13.00 2.02 5.94
C HIS A 37 12.05 2.18 4.75
N ALA A 38 11.15 1.23 4.50
CA ALA A 38 10.17 1.35 3.42
C ALA A 38 9.23 2.56 3.61
N ILE A 39 8.84 2.87 4.84
CA ILE A 39 7.98 4.02 5.17
C ILE A 39 8.66 5.33 4.77
N SER A 40 9.92 5.53 5.15
CA SER A 40 10.67 6.75 4.79
C SER A 40 11.12 6.75 3.33
N CYS A 41 11.59 5.62 2.80
CA CYS A 41 12.10 5.49 1.42
C CYS A 41 11.02 5.68 0.34
N LEU A 42 9.78 5.34 0.64
CA LEU A 42 8.62 5.55 -0.24
C LEU A 42 7.80 6.80 0.12
N ASP A 43 8.23 7.57 1.12
CA ASP A 43 7.55 8.76 1.63
C ASP A 43 6.05 8.51 1.89
N MET A 44 5.77 7.45 2.66
CA MET A 44 4.40 6.95 2.84
C MET A 44 3.50 7.96 3.56
N HIS A 45 4.05 8.77 4.46
CA HIS A 45 3.28 9.75 5.24
C HIS A 45 2.69 10.83 4.35
N GLN A 46 3.52 11.47 3.53
CA GLN A 46 3.08 12.51 2.58
C GLN A 46 2.09 11.94 1.59
N ARG A 47 2.43 10.81 0.95
CA ARG A 47 1.58 10.20 -0.08
C ARG A 47 0.22 9.75 0.44
N LEU A 48 0.15 9.26 1.68
CA LEU A 48 -1.10 8.81 2.28
C LEU A 48 -1.88 9.92 2.99
N PHE A 49 -1.37 11.15 3.03
CA PHE A 49 -1.91 12.26 3.81
C PHE A 49 -2.06 11.90 5.29
N MET A 50 -1.00 11.35 5.87
CA MET A 50 -0.96 10.83 7.23
C MET A 50 0.12 11.53 8.06
N PRO A 51 -0.19 11.98 9.29
CA PRO A 51 0.79 12.65 10.14
C PRO A 51 1.90 11.69 10.59
N ASP A 52 3.11 12.22 10.81
CA ASP A 52 4.30 11.46 11.21
C ASP A 52 4.17 10.79 12.59
N ILE A 53 3.25 11.26 13.43
CA ILE A 53 2.90 10.62 14.71
C ILE A 53 2.43 9.16 14.52
N ILE A 54 1.85 8.83 13.37
CA ILE A 54 1.36 7.48 13.07
C ILE A 54 2.52 6.65 12.51
N ARG A 55 3.28 6.00 13.39
CA ARG A 55 4.48 5.21 13.05
C ARG A 55 4.37 4.27 11.84
N ASN A 56 3.17 3.74 11.55
CA ASN A 56 2.95 2.86 10.41
C ASN A 56 1.66 3.26 9.67
N PRO A 57 1.73 4.26 8.77
CA PRO A 57 0.55 4.85 8.13
C PRO A 57 -0.20 3.83 7.27
N LEU A 58 0.54 2.95 6.59
CA LEU A 58 -0.05 1.92 5.74
C LEU A 58 -0.80 0.85 6.54
N SER A 59 -0.25 0.39 7.67
CA SER A 59 -0.96 -0.58 8.54
C SER A 59 -2.19 0.04 9.19
N PHE A 60 -2.09 1.29 9.64
CA PHE A 60 -3.20 2.04 10.20
C PHE A 60 -4.37 2.11 9.20
N LEU A 61 -4.11 2.55 7.97
CA LEU A 61 -5.15 2.63 6.94
C LEU A 61 -5.70 1.24 6.60
N LEU A 62 -4.84 0.24 6.38
CA LEU A 62 -5.32 -1.10 6.05
C LEU A 62 -6.26 -1.67 7.12
N ASN A 63 -6.06 -1.37 8.41
CA ASN A 63 -6.97 -1.81 9.47
C ASN A 63 -8.34 -1.12 9.44
N MET A 64 -8.44 0.04 8.77
CA MET A 64 -9.68 0.80 8.60
C MET A 64 -10.43 0.45 7.31
N LEU A 65 -9.99 -0.58 6.57
CA LEU A 65 -10.66 -1.00 5.33
C LEU A 65 -12.14 -1.29 5.59
N PRO A 66 -13.05 -0.81 4.72
CA PRO A 66 -14.48 -1.07 4.89
C PRO A 66 -14.74 -2.58 4.85
N LEU A 67 -15.29 -3.11 5.96
CA LEU A 67 -15.65 -4.53 6.10
C LEU A 67 -17.12 -4.79 5.79
N ARG A 68 -17.94 -3.73 5.76
CA ARG A 68 -19.40 -3.83 5.61
C ARG A 68 -19.83 -3.32 4.24
N PRO A 69 -20.93 -3.87 3.68
CA PRO A 69 -21.46 -3.45 2.39
C PRO A 69 -22.06 -2.04 2.40
N SER A 70 -22.44 -1.50 3.57
CA SER A 70 -22.86 -0.11 3.71
C SER A 70 -21.67 0.75 4.13
N VAL A 71 -21.10 1.47 3.16
CA VAL A 71 -20.05 2.47 3.41
C VAL A 71 -20.69 3.86 3.27
N PRO A 72 -20.61 4.71 4.30
CA PRO A 72 -21.02 6.11 4.18
C PRO A 72 -20.30 6.80 3.01
N SER A 73 -20.97 7.68 2.27
CA SER A 73 -20.43 8.29 1.04
C SER A 73 -19.13 9.06 1.27
N ASN A 74 -19.02 9.78 2.39
CA ASN A 74 -17.79 10.47 2.80
C ASN A 74 -16.61 9.51 3.02
N LEU A 75 -16.89 8.32 3.59
CA LEU A 75 -15.89 7.28 3.78
C LEU A 75 -15.52 6.63 2.46
N ALA A 76 -16.50 6.40 1.58
CA ALA A 76 -16.28 5.85 0.25
C ALA A 76 -15.39 6.77 -0.60
N PHE A 77 -15.65 8.08 -0.57
CA PHE A 77 -14.84 9.10 -1.23
C PHE A 77 -13.40 9.15 -0.68
N THR A 78 -13.24 9.14 0.65
CA THR A 78 -11.90 9.12 1.27
C THR A 78 -11.11 7.89 0.83
N TRP A 79 -11.77 6.73 0.75
CA TRP A 79 -11.15 5.48 0.31
C TRP A 79 -10.86 5.46 -1.19
N SER A 80 -11.70 6.07 -2.03
CA SER A 80 -11.45 6.13 -3.48
C SER A 80 -10.20 6.95 -3.82
N GLN A 81 -9.89 7.97 -3.01
CA GLN A 81 -8.66 8.75 -3.13
C GLN A 81 -7.42 8.01 -2.61
N ARG A 82 -7.52 7.35 -1.45
CA ARG A 82 -6.36 6.73 -0.77
C ARG A 82 -6.01 5.35 -1.32
N TRP A 83 -6.98 4.58 -1.78
CA TRP A 83 -6.77 3.20 -2.21
C TRP A 83 -5.80 3.01 -3.39
N PRO A 84 -5.83 3.84 -4.46
CA PRO A 84 -4.86 3.75 -5.55
C PRO A 84 -3.43 3.96 -5.05
N ILE A 85 -3.26 4.90 -4.10
CA ILE A 85 -1.97 5.24 -3.50
C ILE A 85 -1.43 4.06 -2.68
N ILE A 86 -2.28 3.45 -1.84
CA ILE A 86 -1.94 2.22 -1.08
C ILE A 86 -1.47 1.12 -2.03
N CYS A 87 -2.20 0.89 -3.12
CA CYS A 87 -1.86 -0.15 -4.08
C CYS A 87 -0.56 0.16 -4.84
N SER A 88 -0.30 1.42 -5.19
CA SER A 88 0.96 1.88 -5.79
C SER A 88 2.13 1.69 -4.85
N LEU A 89 2.02 2.13 -3.59
CA LEU A 89 3.07 1.98 -2.58
C LEU A 89 3.46 0.52 -2.37
N LEU A 90 2.47 -0.36 -2.24
CA LEU A 90 2.69 -1.79 -2.10
C LEU A 90 3.32 -2.41 -3.36
N HIS A 91 3.02 -1.86 -4.54
CA HIS A 91 3.62 -2.31 -5.79
C HIS A 91 5.08 -1.84 -5.93
N GLU A 92 5.36 -0.58 -5.64
CA GLU A 92 6.71 -0.01 -5.62
C GLU A 92 7.59 -0.72 -4.60
N LEU A 93 7.04 -1.13 -3.45
CA LEU A 93 7.74 -1.96 -2.47
C LEU A 93 8.18 -3.31 -3.06
N ASP A 94 7.31 -3.97 -3.83
CA ASP A 94 7.69 -5.20 -4.55
C ASP A 94 8.82 -4.90 -5.56
N GLN A 95 8.73 -3.81 -6.31
CA GLN A 95 9.76 -3.42 -7.28
C GLN A 95 11.11 -3.16 -6.60
N LEU A 96 11.11 -2.41 -5.48
CA LEU A 96 12.30 -2.14 -4.68
C LEU A 96 12.93 -3.42 -4.15
N HIS A 97 12.13 -4.35 -3.63
CA HIS A 97 12.66 -5.61 -3.13
C HIS A 97 13.27 -6.47 -4.25
N HIS A 98 12.61 -6.54 -5.41
CA HIS A 98 13.06 -7.39 -6.50
C HIS A 98 14.12 -6.73 -7.41
N ASN A 99 14.39 -5.43 -7.21
CA ASN A 99 15.21 -4.61 -8.10
C ASN A 99 14.83 -4.79 -9.58
N LYS A 100 13.53 -4.88 -9.85
CA LYS A 100 12.97 -5.12 -11.18
C LYS A 100 11.76 -4.24 -11.39
N LEU A 101 11.64 -3.69 -12.59
CA LEU A 101 10.41 -3.08 -13.06
C LEU A 101 9.38 -4.19 -13.24
N ILE A 102 8.44 -4.26 -12.30
CA ILE A 102 7.28 -5.14 -12.42
C ILE A 102 6.24 -4.36 -13.19
N SER A 103 5.96 -4.76 -14.43
CA SER A 103 4.97 -4.09 -15.27
C SER A 103 3.58 -4.11 -14.61
N THR A 104 2.92 -2.95 -14.59
CA THR A 104 1.52 -2.81 -14.21
C THR A 104 0.64 -3.05 -15.42
N LYS A 105 -0.09 -4.18 -15.47
CA LYS A 105 -1.05 -4.43 -16.56
C LYS A 105 -2.29 -3.52 -16.51
N TYR A 106 -2.58 -2.91 -15.36
CA TYR A 106 -3.78 -2.09 -15.13
C TYR A 106 -3.49 -1.02 -14.08
N PRO A 107 -4.25 0.08 -14.04
CA PRO A 107 -4.17 1.05 -12.96
C PRO A 107 -4.40 0.37 -11.60
N HIS A 108 -3.73 0.85 -10.57
CA HIS A 108 -3.80 0.27 -9.23
C HIS A 108 -5.18 0.46 -8.58
N GLY A 109 -5.67 -0.58 -7.90
CA GLY A 109 -6.83 -0.52 -7.03
C GLY A 109 -8.19 -0.59 -7.71
N GLN A 110 -8.25 -0.72 -9.04
CA GLN A 110 -9.47 -0.57 -9.85
C GLN A 110 -10.67 -1.38 -9.34
N LYS A 111 -10.47 -2.63 -8.93
CA LYS A 111 -11.59 -3.47 -8.44
C LYS A 111 -12.25 -2.93 -7.18
N LEU A 112 -11.50 -2.30 -6.27
CA LEU A 112 -12.11 -1.70 -5.08
C LEU A 112 -12.68 -0.31 -5.41
N LEU A 113 -12.03 0.45 -6.29
CA LEU A 113 -12.53 1.75 -6.75
C LEU A 113 -13.92 1.64 -7.40
N VAL A 114 -14.09 0.70 -8.33
CA VAL A 114 -15.38 0.45 -8.99
C VAL A 114 -16.47 0.12 -7.97
N TRP A 115 -16.13 -0.63 -6.92
CA TRP A 115 -17.06 -0.94 -5.84
C TRP A 115 -17.36 0.28 -4.96
N LEU A 116 -16.36 1.08 -4.59
CA LEU A 116 -16.53 2.29 -3.77
C LEU A 116 -17.35 3.36 -4.47
N ASN A 117 -17.21 3.49 -5.80
CA ASN A 117 -17.97 4.46 -6.60
C ASN A 117 -19.48 4.20 -6.62
N GLN A 118 -19.95 3.04 -6.13
CA GLN A 118 -21.39 2.79 -5.94
C GLN A 118 -21.99 3.56 -4.76
N PHE A 119 -21.14 4.13 -3.90
CA PHE A 119 -21.52 4.79 -2.66
C PHE A 119 -21.18 6.29 -2.64
N ILE A 120 -20.53 6.80 -3.69
CA ILE A 120 -20.19 8.22 -3.87
C ILE A 120 -21.29 8.85 -4.71
#